data_AF-A0A8J6Y470-F1
#
_entry.id   AF-A0A8J6Y470-F1
#
_cell.length_a   1.000
_cell.length_b   1.000
_cell.length_c   1.000
_cell.angle_alpha   90.00
_cell.angle_beta   90.00
_cell.angle_gamma   90.00
#
_symmetry.space_group_name_H-M   'P 1'
#
loop_
_entity.id
_entity.type
_entity.pdbx_description
1 polymer ?
#
loop_
_entity_poly.entity_id
_entity_poly.type
_entity_poly.pdbx_seq_one_letter_code
_entity_poly.pdbx_strand_id
1 'polypeptide(L)'
;MTDSILKPWEKTIRITILENAVDVPENNLLLRCLQYMLPETVPYGRFCWNDECGNSEFRYLLPGDPEERVERACRFVPVADMEITAVSDQLRQVLAPLFSTDS
;
A
#
# COMPACT_ATOMS: atom_id res chain seq x y z
N MET A 1 -14.00 -8.83 -20.78
CA MET A 1 -13.21 -7.58 -20.79
C MET A 1 -12.69 -7.44 -19.38
N THR A 2 -11.40 -7.72 -19.16
CA THR A 2 -10.76 -7.52 -17.87
C THR A 2 -10.59 -6.01 -17.72
N ASP A 3 -11.57 -5.34 -17.10
CA ASP A 3 -11.35 -3.98 -16.63
C ASP A 3 -10.20 -4.04 -15.62
N SER A 4 -9.02 -3.60 -16.06
CA SER A 4 -7.84 -3.58 -15.22
C SER A 4 -8.13 -2.68 -14.03
N ILE A 5 -8.10 -3.27 -12.84
CA ILE A 5 -8.32 -2.63 -11.54
C ILE A 5 -7.34 -1.45 -11.29
N LEU A 6 -6.25 -1.40 -12.05
CA LEU A 6 -5.24 -0.36 -12.05
C LEU A 6 -5.45 0.63 -13.19
N LYS A 7 -5.22 1.91 -12.90
CA LYS A 7 -5.01 2.95 -13.92
C LYS A 7 -3.74 2.63 -14.69
N PRO A 8 -3.64 2.92 -16.01
CA PRO A 8 -2.42 2.74 -16.77
C PRO A 8 -1.19 3.36 -16.09
N TRP A 9 -0.07 2.65 -16.10
CA TRP A 9 1.20 3.09 -15.52
C TRP A 9 2.35 2.80 -16.50
N GLU A 10 3.40 3.62 -16.46
CA GLU A 10 4.56 3.46 -17.37
C GLU A 10 5.74 2.73 -16.68
N LYS A 11 5.84 2.86 -15.36
CA LYS A 11 6.90 2.27 -14.55
C LYS A 11 6.42 1.92 -13.15
N THR A 12 7.25 1.19 -12.41
CA THR A 12 7.10 1.01 -10.97
C THR A 12 7.95 2.01 -10.22
N ILE A 13 7.48 2.41 -9.04
CA ILE A 13 8.23 3.21 -8.07
C ILE A 13 8.56 2.35 -6.86
N ARG A 14 9.75 2.52 -6.30
CA ARG A 14 10.17 1.84 -5.07
C ARG A 14 9.64 2.61 -3.87
N ILE A 15 9.04 1.88 -2.93
CA ILE A 15 8.63 2.37 -1.62
C ILE A 15 9.08 1.39 -0.54
N THR A 16 9.12 1.84 0.71
CA THR A 16 9.40 0.96 1.85
C THR A 16 8.12 0.77 2.66
N ILE A 17 7.76 -0.48 2.94
CA ILE A 17 6.65 -0.85 3.82
C ILE A 17 7.21 -1.53 5.07
N LEU A 18 7.18 -0.82 6.19
CA LEU A 18 7.91 -1.17 7.40
C LEU A 18 9.40 -1.32 7.08
N GLU A 19 9.95 -2.53 7.10
CA GLU A 19 11.36 -2.81 6.79
C GLU A 19 11.55 -3.39 5.38
N ASN A 20 10.47 -3.54 4.60
CA ASN A 20 10.48 -4.24 3.32
C ASN A 20 10.34 -3.27 2.16
N ALA A 21 11.37 -3.20 1.32
CA ALA A 21 11.34 -2.40 0.10
C ALA A 21 10.65 -3.16 -1.03
N VAL A 22 9.67 -2.52 -1.67
CA VAL A 22 8.83 -3.09 -2.74
C VAL A 22 8.66 -2.13 -3.89
N ASP A 23 8.42 -2.68 -5.07
CA ASP A 23 8.12 -1.91 -6.27
C ASP A 23 6.61 -1.96 -6.58
N VAL A 24 5.99 -0.78 -6.68
CA VAL A 24 4.54 -0.63 -6.92
C VAL A 24 4.28 0.18 -8.19
N PRO A 25 3.17 -0.07 -8.92
CA PRO A 25 2.81 0.73 -10.08
C PRO A 25 2.55 2.19 -9.64
N GLU A 26 3.15 3.15 -10.34
CA GLU A 26 2.93 4.57 -10.07
C GLU A 26 1.49 5.00 -10.43
N ASN A 27 1.10 6.21 -10.01
CA ASN A 27 -0.18 6.84 -10.35
C ASN A 27 -1.44 6.05 -9.94
N ASN A 28 -1.27 5.04 -9.09
CA ASN A 28 -2.32 4.17 -8.57
C ASN A 28 -2.50 4.37 -7.08
N LEU A 29 -3.72 4.16 -6.60
CA LEU A 29 -4.00 4.22 -5.17
C LEU A 29 -3.22 3.13 -4.44
N LEU A 30 -2.65 3.44 -3.28
CA LEU A 30 -1.81 2.52 -2.52
C LEU A 30 -2.52 1.18 -2.29
N LEU A 31 -3.80 1.18 -1.92
CA LEU A 31 -4.55 -0.06 -1.71
C LEU A 31 -4.67 -0.92 -2.98
N ARG A 32 -4.72 -0.28 -4.17
CA ARG A 32 -4.69 -0.97 -5.46
C ARG A 32 -3.29 -1.50 -5.78
N CYS A 33 -2.24 -0.77 -5.41
CA CYS A 33 -0.87 -1.25 -5.50
C CYS A 33 -0.64 -2.47 -4.60
N LEU A 34 -1.14 -2.45 -3.36
CA LEU A 34 -1.08 -3.60 -2.45
C LEU A 34 -1.85 -4.80 -3.03
N GLN A 35 -3.04 -4.57 -3.61
CA GLN A 35 -3.79 -5.62 -4.31
C GLN A 35 -3.04 -6.22 -5.49
N TYR A 36 -2.30 -5.41 -6.24
CA TYR A 36 -1.46 -5.89 -7.33
C TYR A 36 -0.32 -6.78 -6.83
N MET A 37 0.34 -6.39 -5.73
CA MET A 37 1.43 -7.18 -5.14
C MET A 37 0.94 -8.48 -4.50
N LEU A 38 -0.19 -8.44 -3.80
CA LEU A 38 -0.73 -9.56 -3.03
C LEU A 38 -2.20 -9.82 -3.40
N PRO A 39 -2.46 -10.31 -4.62
CA PRO A 39 -3.81 -10.52 -5.14
C PRO A 39 -4.59 -11.59 -4.37
N GLU A 40 -3.91 -12.48 -3.66
CA GLU A 40 -4.53 -13.58 -2.91
C GLU A 40 -4.92 -13.22 -1.47
N THR A 41 -4.50 -12.06 -0.96
CA THR A 41 -4.78 -11.67 0.45
C THR A 41 -5.47 -10.33 0.56
N VAL A 42 -5.03 -9.31 -0.18
CA VAL A 42 -5.55 -7.93 -0.06
C VAL A 42 -7.03 -7.81 -0.47
N PRO A 43 -7.52 -8.45 -1.56
CA PRO A 43 -8.94 -8.41 -1.92
C PRO A 43 -9.88 -8.98 -0.85
N TYR A 44 -9.40 -9.89 -0.01
CA TYR A 44 -10.17 -10.51 1.07
C TYR A 44 -10.10 -9.72 2.39
N GLY A 45 -9.36 -8.61 2.43
CA GLY A 45 -9.34 -7.70 3.56
C GLY A 45 -10.67 -6.95 3.73
N ARG A 46 -10.95 -6.52 4.97
CA ARG A 46 -12.17 -5.76 5.31
C ARG A 46 -12.07 -4.28 4.87
N PHE A 47 -11.89 -4.03 3.58
CA PHE A 47 -11.77 -2.67 3.04
C PHE A 47 -13.07 -2.24 2.35
N CYS A 48 -13.50 -1.01 2.62
CA CYS A 48 -14.66 -0.38 1.98
C CYS A 48 -14.32 0.26 0.62
N TRP A 49 -13.04 0.51 0.33
CA TRP A 49 -12.54 1.17 -0.88
C TRP A 49 -13.06 2.60 -1.14
N ASN A 50 -13.82 3.17 -0.20
CA ASN A 50 -14.52 4.45 -0.33
C ASN A 50 -14.22 5.45 0.82
N ASP A 51 -13.14 5.25 1.58
CA ASP A 51 -12.72 6.14 2.67
C ASP A 51 -13.67 6.23 3.90
N GLU A 52 -14.46 5.18 4.18
CA GLU A 52 -15.39 5.19 5.32
C GLU A 52 -14.90 4.37 6.53
N CYS A 53 -14.28 3.22 6.31
CA CYS A 53 -14.00 2.25 7.39
C CYS A 53 -12.73 2.51 8.21
N GLY A 54 -11.75 3.26 7.67
CA GLY A 54 -10.44 3.44 8.31
C GLY A 54 -9.54 2.20 8.34
N ASN A 55 -10.00 1.02 7.91
CA ASN A 55 -9.22 -0.21 7.96
C ASN A 55 -7.97 -0.20 7.08
N SER A 56 -7.86 0.74 6.14
CA SER A 56 -6.64 0.93 5.33
C SER A 56 -5.73 2.06 5.84
N GLU A 57 -5.88 2.49 7.09
CA GLU A 57 -5.04 3.53 7.70
C GLU A 57 -3.58 3.07 7.85
N PHE A 58 -2.65 3.99 7.58
CA PHE A 58 -1.22 3.78 7.72
C PHE A 58 -0.53 5.11 8.08
N ARG A 59 0.69 5.00 8.60
CA ARG A 59 1.59 6.12 8.88
C ARG A 59 2.75 6.12 7.92
N TYR A 60 3.22 7.28 7.51
CA TYR A 60 4.31 7.39 6.55
C TYR A 60 5.16 8.64 6.69
N LEU A 61 6.38 8.55 6.17
CA LEU A 61 7.33 9.62 5.96
C LEU A 61 7.50 9.87 4.47
N LEU A 62 7.70 11.14 4.11
CA LEU A 62 8.06 11.53 2.74
C LEU A 62 9.59 11.60 2.60
N PRO A 63 10.14 11.42 1.40
CA PRO A 63 11.58 11.49 1.17
C PRO A 63 12.16 12.84 1.63
N GLY A 64 13.12 12.79 2.55
CA GLY A 64 13.78 13.99 3.09
C GLY A 64 12.92 14.80 4.08
N ASP A 65 11.76 14.28 4.49
CA ASP A 65 10.87 14.94 5.43
C ASP A 65 10.62 14.06 6.66
N PRO A 66 11.06 14.49 7.87
CA PRO A 66 10.90 13.72 9.10
C PRO A 66 9.48 13.78 9.69
N GLU A 67 8.56 14.57 9.12
CA GLU A 67 7.19 14.66 9.61
C GLU A 67 6.37 13.42 9.24
N GLU A 68 6.03 12.63 10.27
CA GLU A 68 5.15 11.47 10.12
C GLU A 68 3.69 11.90 9.92
N ARG A 69 3.05 11.34 8.89
CA ARG A 69 1.68 11.64 8.51
C ARG A 69 0.82 10.39 8.55
N VAL A 70 -0.48 10.57 8.75
CA VAL A 70 -1.48 9.50 8.73
C VAL A 70 -2.32 9.65 7.46
N GLU A 71 -2.54 8.56 6.73
CA GLU A 71 -3.49 8.49 5.62
C GLU A 71 -4.11 7.10 5.49
N ARG A 72 -4.99 6.93 4.51
CA ARG A 72 -5.67 5.70 4.16
C ARG A 72 -5.28 5.29 2.75
N ALA A 73 -4.86 4.04 2.61
CA ALA A 73 -4.33 3.51 1.36
C ALA A 73 -5.36 3.56 0.20
N CYS A 74 -6.66 3.58 0.49
CA CYS A 74 -7.72 3.68 -0.52
C CYS A 74 -7.86 5.05 -1.18
N ARG A 75 -7.18 6.10 -0.70
CA ARG A 75 -7.24 7.46 -1.26
C ARG A 75 -5.86 8.11 -1.51
N PHE A 76 -4.81 7.47 -1.02
CA PHE A 76 -3.45 7.94 -1.16
C PHE A 76 -2.76 7.35 -2.40
N VAL A 77 -2.01 8.15 -3.14
CA VAL A 77 -1.14 7.69 -4.23
C VAL A 77 0.31 7.73 -3.73
N PRO A 78 1.04 6.61 -3.74
CA PRO A 78 2.41 6.57 -3.26
C PRO A 78 3.36 7.36 -4.14
N VAL A 79 4.41 7.89 -3.52
CA VAL A 79 5.52 8.59 -4.19
C VAL A 79 6.79 7.78 -4.00
N ALA A 80 7.74 7.90 -4.94
CA ALA A 80 9.00 7.17 -4.86
C ALA A 80 9.75 7.49 -3.56
N ASP A 81 10.42 6.48 -3.00
CA ASP A 81 11.26 6.55 -1.80
C ASP A 81 10.52 6.92 -0.50
N MET A 82 9.17 6.93 -0.51
CA MET A 82 8.42 7.08 0.73
C MET A 82 8.54 5.84 1.63
N GLU A 83 8.32 6.05 2.92
CA GLU A 83 8.39 4.98 3.93
C GLU A 83 7.08 4.90 4.69
N ILE A 84 6.47 3.72 4.74
CA ILE A 84 5.32 3.42 5.60
C ILE A 84 5.86 2.88 6.93
N THR A 85 5.68 3.65 7.99
CA THR A 85 6.25 3.37 9.33
C THR A 85 5.30 2.55 10.21
N ALA A 86 4.00 2.59 9.94
CA ALA A 86 3.00 1.78 10.63
C ALA A 86 1.80 1.50 9.74
N VAL A 87 1.08 0.42 10.03
CA VAL A 87 -0.13 0.02 9.31
C VAL A 87 -1.20 -0.43 10.30
N SER A 88 -2.48 -0.30 9.93
CA SER A 88 -3.60 -0.87 10.68
C SER A 88 -3.48 -2.40 10.83
N ASP A 89 -4.20 -2.99 11.78
CA ASP A 89 -4.27 -4.44 11.97
C ASP A 89 -4.75 -5.17 10.70
N GLN A 90 -5.74 -4.58 10.01
CA GLN A 90 -6.28 -5.18 8.79
C GLN A 90 -5.27 -5.17 7.65
N LEU A 91 -4.50 -4.08 7.48
CA LEU A 91 -3.39 -4.03 6.53
C LEU A 91 -2.30 -5.02 6.94
N ARG A 92 -1.94 -5.07 8.22
CA ARG A 92 -0.92 -6.00 8.73
C ARG A 92 -1.27 -7.45 8.42
N GLN A 93 -2.54 -7.83 8.60
CA GLN A 93 -3.03 -9.18 8.31
C GLN A 93 -2.90 -9.54 6.83
N VAL A 94 -3.35 -8.67 5.92
CA VAL A 94 -3.31 -8.98 4.47
C VAL A 94 -1.90 -8.87 3.89
N LEU A 95 -1.03 -8.06 4.52
CA LEU A 95 0.37 -7.91 4.14
C LEU A 95 1.30 -8.91 4.82
N ALA A 96 0.79 -9.84 5.63
CA ALA A 96 1.60 -10.86 6.31
C ALA A 96 2.60 -11.61 5.40
N PRO A 97 2.26 -11.96 4.13
CA PRO A 97 3.24 -12.57 3.22
C PRO A 97 4.46 -11.70 2.92
N LEU A 98 4.32 -10.37 2.98
CA LEU A 98 5.42 -9.42 2.76
C LEU A 98 6.41 -9.39 3.94
N PHE A 99 5.95 -9.68 5.16
CA PHE A 99 6.77 -9.63 6.37
C PHE A 99 7.41 -10.97 6.73
N SER A 100 7.02 -12.03 6.02
CA SER A 100 7.53 -13.37 6.24
C SER A 100 8.77 -13.57 5.37
N THR A 101 9.88 -12.95 5.76
CA THR A 101 11.19 -13.32 5.23
C THR A 101 11.49 -14.73 5.70
N ASP A 102 11.72 -15.64 4.75
CA ASP A 102 12.10 -17.04 4.95
C ASP A 102 13.08 -17.23 6.14
N SER A 103 12.72 -18.15 7.04
CA SER A 103 13.69 -18.97 7.78
C SER A 103 13.97 -20.24 6.99
#